data_AF-A0A8T6P6P7-F1
#
_entry.id   AF-A0A8T6P6P7-F1
#
_cell.length_a   1.000
_cell.length_b   1.000
_cell.length_c   1.000
_cell.angle_alpha   90.00
_cell.angle_beta   90.00
_cell.angle_gamma   90.00
#
_symmetry.space_group_name_H-M   'P 1'
#
loop_
_entity.id
_entity.type
_entity.pdbx_description
1 polymer ?
#
loop_
_entity_poly.entity_id
_entity_poly.type
_entity_poly.pdbx_seq_one_letter_code
_entity_poly.pdbx_strand_id
1 'polypeptide(L)'
;MSRPYDPQHNVVTWNLLKGIRNRRISRFISSWDQLEKLVIRVYRNGQATREDRTIFAKLQRQLKRRYPRFADQLAPYWRSTTINGEPLEHDPFLALLAPASAQAFVENWPMMQTLPAVRQSLNEWLLDSVTPSADR
;
A
#
# COMPACT_ATOMS: atom_id res chain seq x y z
N MET A 1 -20.14 6.82 -19.29
CA MET A 1 -20.71 6.07 -18.14
C MET A 1 -19.68 6.01 -17.02
N SER A 2 -19.82 6.83 -15.98
CA SER A 2 -18.96 6.79 -14.79
C SER A 2 -19.33 5.57 -13.94
N ARG A 3 -18.37 4.68 -13.67
CA ARG A 3 -18.57 3.60 -12.69
C ARG A 3 -18.71 4.22 -11.29
N PRO A 4 -19.64 3.73 -10.44
CA PRO A 4 -19.78 4.23 -9.09
C PRO A 4 -18.47 4.07 -8.31
N TYR A 5 -18.19 5.05 -7.46
CA TYR A 5 -17.08 5.02 -6.51
C TYR A 5 -17.17 3.74 -5.67
N ASP A 6 -16.08 2.98 -5.62
CA ASP A 6 -15.97 1.84 -4.72
C ASP A 6 -15.29 2.30 -3.42
N PRO A 7 -16.04 2.40 -2.30
CA PRO A 7 -15.48 2.81 -1.02
C PRO A 7 -14.40 1.85 -0.49
N GLN A 8 -14.14 0.73 -1.17
CA GLN A 8 -13.02 -0.18 -0.89
C GLN A 8 -11.66 0.37 -1.33
N HIS A 9 -11.58 1.48 -2.06
CA HIS A 9 -10.32 2.09 -2.51
C HIS A 9 -10.01 3.45 -1.88
N ASN A 10 -8.74 3.86 -1.89
CA ASN A 10 -8.35 5.25 -1.60
C ASN A 10 -8.81 6.16 -2.78
N VAL A 11 -9.35 7.36 -2.48
CA VAL A 11 -9.97 8.25 -3.48
C VAL A 11 -8.97 8.71 -4.56
N VAL A 12 -7.75 9.08 -4.16
CA VAL A 12 -6.70 9.53 -5.10
C VAL A 12 -6.30 8.38 -6.01
N THR A 13 -6.05 7.23 -5.40
CA THR A 13 -5.70 5.99 -6.09
C THR A 13 -6.78 5.54 -7.08
N TRP A 14 -8.06 5.64 -6.71
CA TRP A 14 -9.17 5.27 -7.58
C TRP A 14 -9.28 6.18 -8.81
N ASN A 15 -9.03 7.48 -8.65
CA ASN A 15 -9.03 8.42 -9.77
C ASN A 15 -7.88 8.15 -10.75
N LEU A 16 -6.68 7.82 -10.26
CA LEU A 16 -5.53 7.46 -11.10
C LEU A 16 -5.75 6.11 -11.81
N LEU A 17 -6.34 5.12 -11.14
CA LEU A 17 -6.60 3.80 -11.72
C LEU A 17 -7.58 3.83 -12.91
N LYS A 18 -8.43 4.86 -13.04
CA LYS A 18 -9.33 5.01 -14.21
C LYS A 18 -8.57 5.14 -15.54
N GLY A 19 -7.35 5.70 -15.51
CA GLY A 19 -6.48 5.83 -16.68
C GLY A 19 -5.67 4.56 -16.99
N ILE A 20 -5.52 3.65 -16.02
CA ILE A 20 -4.65 2.48 -16.12
C ILE A 20 -5.45 1.26 -16.57
N ARG A 21 -5.27 0.84 -17.84
CA ARG A 21 -5.86 -0.41 -18.36
C ARG A 21 -5.14 -1.69 -17.90
N ASN A 22 -4.07 -1.56 -17.12
CA ASN A 22 -3.27 -2.69 -16.65
C ASN A 22 -3.89 -3.39 -15.43
N ARG A 23 -4.57 -4.51 -15.69
CA ARG A 23 -5.20 -5.36 -14.65
C ARG A 23 -4.23 -5.84 -13.56
N ARG A 24 -2.92 -5.96 -13.84
CA ARG A 24 -1.93 -6.40 -12.84
C ARG A 24 -1.69 -5.29 -11.81
N ILE A 25 -1.52 -4.05 -12.28
CA ILE A 25 -1.35 -2.87 -11.43
C ILE A 25 -2.59 -2.67 -10.57
N SER A 26 -3.78 -2.66 -11.15
CA SER A 26 -5.03 -2.45 -10.40
C SER A 26 -5.22 -3.48 -9.27
N ARG A 27 -4.89 -4.76 -9.52
CA ARG A 27 -4.97 -5.81 -8.50
C ARG A 27 -3.92 -5.66 -7.40
N PHE A 28 -2.71 -5.22 -7.75
CA PHE A 28 -1.65 -4.98 -6.78
C PHE A 28 -2.03 -3.83 -5.84
N ILE A 29 -2.47 -2.71 -6.40
CA ILE A 29 -2.95 -1.54 -5.66
C ILE A 29 -4.16 -1.88 -4.79
N SER A 30 -5.13 -2.63 -5.32
CA SER A 30 -6.29 -3.08 -4.54
C SER A 30 -5.89 -3.92 -3.31
N SER A 31 -4.90 -4.80 -3.45
CA SER A 31 -4.40 -5.58 -2.32
C SER A 31 -3.73 -4.70 -1.26
N TRP A 32 -3.06 -3.61 -1.65
CA TRP A 32 -2.50 -2.63 -0.72
C TRP A 32 -3.57 -1.81 0.00
N ASP A 33 -4.59 -1.32 -0.72
CA ASP A 33 -5.73 -0.60 -0.11
C ASP A 33 -6.43 -1.45 0.95
N GLN A 34 -6.63 -2.74 0.66
CA GLN A 34 -7.21 -3.69 1.61
C GLN A 34 -6.31 -3.92 2.82
N LEU A 35 -4.99 -4.02 2.62
CA LEU A 35 -4.04 -4.21 3.72
C LEU A 35 -4.00 -2.97 4.62
N GLU A 36 -3.89 -1.77 4.06
CA GLU A 36 -3.91 -0.52 4.83
C GLU A 36 -5.16 -0.39 5.68
N LYS A 37 -6.35 -0.64 5.09
CA LYS A 37 -7.62 -0.61 5.84
C LYS A 37 -7.66 -1.61 6.99
N LEU A 38 -7.17 -2.82 6.75
CA LEU A 38 -7.12 -3.85 7.78
C LEU A 38 -6.18 -3.43 8.92
N VAL A 39 -4.99 -2.94 8.59
CA VAL A 39 -3.98 -2.51 9.58
C VAL A 39 -4.51 -1.34 10.42
N ILE A 40 -5.09 -0.32 9.78
CA ILE A 40 -5.73 0.81 10.47
C ILE A 40 -6.86 0.32 11.39
N ARG A 41 -7.71 -0.59 10.92
CA ARG A 41 -8.80 -1.15 11.73
C ARG A 41 -8.26 -1.87 12.96
N VAL A 42 -7.26 -2.72 12.80
CA VAL A 42 -6.65 -3.49 13.91
C VAL A 42 -5.99 -2.56 14.91
N TYR A 43 -5.24 -1.56 14.45
CA TYR A 43 -4.61 -0.57 15.32
C TYR A 43 -5.67 0.19 16.12
N ARG A 44 -6.71 0.72 15.45
CA ARG A 44 -7.78 1.50 16.10
C ARG A 44 -8.60 0.69 17.11
N ASN A 45 -8.79 -0.60 16.84
CA ASN A 45 -9.55 -1.48 17.73
C ASN A 45 -8.71 -2.02 18.89
N GLY A 46 -7.38 -1.85 18.87
CA GLY A 46 -6.47 -2.40 19.86
C GLY A 46 -6.38 -3.93 19.87
N GLN A 47 -6.98 -4.61 18.89
CA GLN A 47 -6.98 -6.08 18.82
C GLN A 47 -7.19 -6.57 17.39
N ALA A 48 -6.56 -7.71 17.05
CA ALA A 48 -6.80 -8.42 15.81
C ALA A 48 -7.71 -9.62 16.04
N THR A 49 -8.90 -9.60 15.42
CA THR A 49 -9.83 -10.74 15.44
C THR A 49 -9.28 -11.93 14.66
N ARG A 50 -9.91 -13.11 14.82
CA ARG A 50 -9.58 -14.30 14.00
C ARG A 50 -9.75 -14.03 12.50
N GLU A 51 -10.76 -13.25 12.14
CA GLU A 51 -11.00 -12.85 10.76
C GLU A 51 -9.88 -11.93 10.24
N ASP A 52 -9.48 -10.91 11.01
CA ASP A 52 -8.37 -10.01 10.66
C ASP A 52 -7.07 -10.78 10.40
N ARG A 53 -6.75 -11.75 11.27
CA ARG A 53 -5.56 -12.60 11.10
C ARG A 53 -5.62 -13.40 9.81
N THR A 54 -6.81 -13.92 9.46
CA THR A 54 -7.03 -14.69 8.23
C THR A 54 -6.90 -13.82 6.98
N ILE A 55 -7.54 -12.64 6.99
CA ILE A 55 -7.48 -11.69 5.87
C ILE A 55 -6.05 -11.18 5.70
N PHE A 56 -5.37 -10.81 6.79
CA PHE A 56 -3.98 -10.38 6.77
C PHE A 56 -3.07 -11.44 6.16
N ALA A 57 -3.14 -12.69 6.64
CA ALA A 57 -2.30 -13.77 6.10
C ALA A 57 -2.54 -13.99 4.60
N LYS A 58 -3.78 -13.86 4.14
CA LYS A 58 -4.14 -13.94 2.71
C LYS A 58 -3.53 -12.76 1.92
N LEU A 59 -3.73 -11.52 2.38
CA LEU A 59 -3.22 -10.32 1.72
C LEU A 59 -1.70 -10.30 1.71
N GLN A 60 -1.05 -10.57 2.84
CA GLN A 60 0.40 -10.65 2.98
C GLN A 60 0.99 -11.66 2.00
N ARG A 61 0.43 -12.87 1.89
CA ARG A 61 0.90 -13.88 0.94
C ARG A 61 0.76 -13.42 -0.50
N GLN A 62 -0.35 -12.77 -0.85
CA GLN A 62 -0.56 -12.24 -2.21
C GLN A 62 0.43 -11.12 -2.52
N LEU A 63 0.63 -10.20 -1.59
CA LEU A 63 1.52 -9.06 -1.74
C LEU A 63 2.99 -9.49 -1.79
N LYS A 64 3.45 -10.37 -0.90
CA LYS A 64 4.82 -10.95 -0.96
C LYS A 64 5.13 -11.62 -2.30
N ARG A 65 4.14 -12.26 -2.94
CA ARG A 65 4.30 -12.87 -4.27
C ARG A 65 4.31 -11.87 -5.42
N ARG A 66 3.63 -10.72 -5.28
CA ARG A 66 3.48 -9.72 -6.35
C ARG A 66 4.51 -8.62 -6.26
N TYR A 67 4.89 -8.22 -5.06
CA TYR A 67 5.77 -7.08 -4.78
C TYR A 67 7.10 -7.14 -5.52
N PRO A 68 7.82 -8.27 -5.62
CA PRO A 68 9.09 -8.32 -6.34
C PRO A 68 9.00 -7.87 -7.81
N ARG A 69 7.83 -7.96 -8.45
CA ARG A 69 7.62 -7.52 -9.84
C ARG A 69 7.50 -6.00 -9.99
N PHE A 70 7.24 -5.29 -8.91
CA PHE A 70 7.05 -3.85 -8.86
C PHE A 70 8.10 -3.15 -7.99
N ALA A 71 8.93 -3.90 -7.26
CA ALA A 71 9.90 -3.36 -6.32
C ALA A 71 10.84 -2.34 -6.99
N ASP A 72 11.44 -2.69 -8.14
CA ASP A 72 12.35 -1.80 -8.86
C ASP A 72 11.63 -0.54 -9.39
N GLN A 73 10.35 -0.67 -9.76
CA GLN A 73 9.54 0.45 -10.23
C GLN A 73 9.14 1.37 -9.07
N LEU A 74 8.90 0.82 -7.88
CA LEU A 74 8.51 1.59 -6.70
C LEU A 74 9.72 2.20 -5.98
N ALA A 75 10.91 1.65 -6.19
CA ALA A 75 12.14 2.06 -5.51
C ALA A 75 12.46 3.55 -5.59
N PRO A 76 12.34 4.22 -6.76
CA PRO A 76 12.60 5.66 -6.83
C PRO A 76 11.67 6.48 -5.92
N TYR A 77 10.40 6.07 -5.82
CA TYR A 77 9.35 6.82 -5.12
C TYR A 77 9.40 6.65 -3.60
N TRP A 78 9.69 5.44 -3.11
CA TRP A 78 9.81 5.26 -1.66
C TRP A 78 11.14 5.79 -1.13
N ARG A 79 12.21 5.78 -1.92
CA ARG A 79 13.50 6.38 -1.53
C ARG A 79 13.46 7.90 -1.43
N SER A 80 12.58 8.56 -2.20
CA SER A 80 12.34 10.00 -2.09
C SER A 80 11.36 10.39 -0.99
N THR A 81 10.74 9.42 -0.31
CA THR A 81 9.76 9.67 0.75
C THR A 81 10.44 9.77 2.12
N THR A 82 9.82 10.51 3.05
CA THR A 82 10.29 10.66 4.43
C THR A 82 9.23 10.22 5.44
N ILE A 83 9.67 9.79 6.62
CA ILE A 83 8.81 9.57 7.80
C ILE A 83 9.27 10.53 8.89
N ASN A 84 8.39 11.41 9.36
CA ASN A 84 8.71 12.46 10.34
C ASN A 84 9.88 13.37 9.92
N GLY A 85 10.05 13.60 8.62
CA GLY A 85 11.16 14.41 8.08
C GLY A 85 12.45 13.63 7.82
N GLU A 86 12.54 12.38 8.28
CA GLU A 86 13.71 11.52 8.08
C GLU A 86 13.57 10.69 6.80
N PRO A 87 14.62 10.58 5.97
CA PRO A 87 14.64 9.67 4.83
C PRO A 87 14.38 8.21 5.24
N LEU A 88 13.69 7.47 4.38
CA LEU A 88 13.50 6.04 4.56
C LEU A 88 14.81 5.28 4.30
N GLU A 89 15.36 4.66 5.33
CA GLU A 89 16.52 3.76 5.20
C GLU A 89 16.16 2.39 4.60
N HIS A 90 14.90 1.99 4.75
CA HIS A 90 14.43 0.67 4.40
C HIS A 90 13.14 0.74 3.57
N ASP A 91 12.94 -0.29 2.77
CA ASP A 91 11.75 -0.45 1.94
C ASP A 91 10.48 -0.55 2.82
N PRO A 92 9.58 0.45 2.78
CA PRO A 92 8.42 0.49 3.66
C PRO A 92 7.37 -0.57 3.29
N PHE A 93 7.36 -1.05 2.04
CA PHE A 93 6.48 -2.14 1.64
C PHE A 93 6.92 -3.46 2.28
N LEU A 94 8.23 -3.73 2.32
CA LEU A 94 8.76 -4.90 3.01
C LEU A 94 8.56 -4.79 4.52
N ALA A 95 8.71 -3.60 5.11
CA ALA A 95 8.46 -3.36 6.52
C ALA A 95 7.01 -3.75 6.91
N LEU A 96 6.00 -3.34 6.14
CA LEU A 96 4.60 -3.71 6.38
C LEU A 96 4.28 -5.19 6.09
N LEU A 97 5.08 -5.85 5.27
CA LEU A 97 4.93 -7.28 4.97
C LEU A 97 5.75 -8.18 5.90
N ALA A 98 6.66 -7.64 6.71
CA ALA A 98 7.46 -8.42 7.63
C ALA A 98 6.67 -9.09 8.78
N PRO A 99 5.68 -8.43 9.41
CA PRO A 99 5.05 -8.95 10.63
C PRO A 99 4.37 -10.31 10.43
N ALA A 100 4.51 -11.21 11.39
CA ALA A 100 3.97 -12.57 11.30
C ALA A 100 2.43 -12.63 11.33
N SER A 101 1.77 -11.62 11.91
CA SER A 101 0.31 -11.57 12.00
C SER A 101 -0.21 -10.13 12.13
N ALA A 102 -1.51 -9.96 11.93
CA ALA A 102 -2.20 -8.68 12.13
C ALA A 102 -2.05 -8.15 13.58
N GLN A 103 -1.86 -9.02 14.57
CA GLN A 103 -1.72 -8.59 15.97
C GLN A 103 -0.49 -7.68 16.17
N ALA A 104 0.54 -7.82 15.35
CA ALA A 104 1.77 -7.03 15.44
C ALA A 104 1.58 -5.54 15.13
N PHE A 105 0.42 -5.15 14.61
CA PHE A 105 0.06 -3.74 14.40
C PHE A 105 -0.64 -3.12 15.61
N VAL A 106 -1.06 -3.90 16.61
CA VAL A 106 -1.66 -3.35 17.83
C VAL A 106 -0.59 -2.56 18.60
N GLU A 107 -0.91 -1.31 18.97
CA GLU A 107 -0.03 -0.39 19.70
C GLU A 107 1.32 -0.11 19.02
N ASN A 108 1.50 -0.54 17.78
CA ASN A 108 2.76 -0.40 17.04
C ASN A 108 2.77 0.87 16.21
N TRP A 109 2.86 2.01 16.90
CA TRP A 109 2.89 3.33 16.27
C TRP A 109 3.99 3.47 15.20
N PRO A 110 5.25 3.01 15.42
CA PRO A 110 6.29 3.07 14.39
C PRO A 110 5.88 2.36 13.09
N MET A 111 5.21 1.22 13.18
CA MET A 111 4.69 0.50 12.02
C MET A 111 3.60 1.30 11.31
N MET A 112 2.71 1.97 12.05
CA MET A 112 1.66 2.81 11.47
C MET A 112 2.21 4.00 10.70
N GLN A 113 3.35 4.55 11.13
CA GLN A 113 4.03 5.65 10.45
C GLN A 113 4.58 5.25 9.07
N THR A 114 4.68 3.96 8.75
CA THR A 114 5.09 3.49 7.42
C THR A 114 3.95 3.51 6.39
N LEU A 115 2.68 3.54 6.82
CA LEU A 115 1.53 3.54 5.90
C LEU A 115 1.49 4.79 5.00
N PRO A 116 1.66 6.02 5.52
CA PRO A 116 1.72 7.21 4.67
C PRO A 116 2.81 7.12 3.61
N ALA A 117 3.99 6.58 3.97
CA ALA A 117 5.09 6.42 3.03
C ALA A 117 4.73 5.48 1.87
N VAL A 118 4.20 4.29 2.19
CA VAL A 118 3.70 3.37 1.16
C VAL A 118 2.63 4.02 0.27
N ARG A 119 1.69 4.75 0.87
CA ARG A 119 0.62 5.42 0.13
C ARG A 119 1.16 6.49 -0.81
N GLN A 120 2.10 7.31 -0.36
CA GLN A 120 2.75 8.34 -1.17
C GLN A 120 3.47 7.69 -2.36
N SER A 121 4.31 6.69 -2.11
CA SER A 121 5.07 6.03 -3.18
C SER A 121 4.17 5.36 -4.22
N LEU A 122 3.06 4.75 -3.80
CA LEU A 122 2.06 4.19 -4.73
C LEU A 122 1.40 5.28 -5.58
N ASN A 123 1.03 6.41 -4.97
CA ASN A 123 0.37 7.49 -5.69
C ASN A 123 1.30 8.16 -6.71
N GLU A 124 2.55 8.43 -6.34
CA GLU A 124 3.55 9.01 -7.24
C GLU A 124 3.87 8.08 -8.42
N TRP A 125 4.06 6.78 -8.13
CA TRP A 125 4.25 5.78 -9.19
C TRP A 125 3.07 5.68 -10.16
N LEU A 126 1.84 5.70 -9.63
CA LEU A 126 0.63 5.67 -10.45
C LEU A 126 0.48 6.96 -11.28
N LEU A 127 0.87 8.11 -10.73
CA LEU A 127 0.84 9.39 -11.44
C LEU A 127 1.77 9.35 -12.66
N ASP A 128 3.03 8.95 -12.47
CA ASP A 128 4.01 8.80 -13.56
C ASP A 128 3.57 7.75 -14.59
N SER A 129 2.84 6.72 -14.16
CA SER A 129 2.32 5.67 -15.04
C SER A 129 1.15 6.10 -15.93
N VAL A 130 0.42 7.16 -15.54
CA VAL A 130 -0.74 7.69 -16.29
C VAL A 130 -0.37 8.91 -17.12
N THR A 131 0.55 9.72 -16.59
CA THR A 131 1.11 10.89 -17.26
C THR A 131 2.59 10.58 -17.47
N PRO A 132 2.98 9.90 -18.58
CA PRO A 132 4.38 9.74 -18.88
C PRO A 132 4.97 11.13 -19.07
N SER A 133 5.65 11.62 -18.04
CA SER A 133 6.37 12.90 -18.08
C SER A 133 7.33 12.82 -19.28
N ALA A 134 7.22 13.80 -20.18
CA ALA A 134 7.96 13.82 -21.44
C ALA A 134 9.48 13.95 -21.29
N ASP A 135 10.00 14.11 -20.06
CA ASP A 135 11.44 14.23 -19.79
C ASP A 135 11.79 13.55 -18.46
N ARG A 136 12.55 12.45 -18.53
CA ARG A 136 13.53 12.00 -17.52
C ARG A 136 14.67 11.29 -18.22
#